data_AF-A0A9P1DQH7-F1
#
_entry.id   AF-A0A9P1DQH7-F1
#
_cell.length_a   1.000
_cell.length_b   1.000
_cell.length_c   1.000
_cell.angle_alpha   90.00
_cell.angle_beta   90.00
_cell.angle_gamma   90.00
#
_symmetry.space_group_name_H-M   'P 1'
#
loop_
_entity.id
_entity.type
_entity.pdbx_description
1 polymer ?
#
loop_
_entity_poly.entity_id
_entity_poly.type
_entity_poly.pdbx_seq_one_letter_code
_entity_poly.pdbx_strand_id
1 'polypeptide(L)'
;MGYTYEFHWVHSTAGPIDGVLSGGLGGVFNRSINPTAFVRGQICRIVNWPAQEYKMFNTTWREPVRDSVVYIGSTTGTSYDNYKCSPAEVTWHVDRECCILSAQNMDRMCADLLEYGRNMGGDVQPAPSRLLVAPFISALAEQSCQEESQEESSTLMQLNHREMTGDELNELNEGLPWWVKKKIIDSRRQSHPPAPPPPPAPPRYPCSTSEPQSPRNVSKDFVGLLPPKVQPVGLYDEFPNLIHVNTHFHLGGEHQNVDEGGYSLNYTDAGLAGNIVPNDIRPGYFCAPVSQEPEMGDNWTLADYNWTSCKNVKMGYTYEFHWVHSTAGPIDGVLSGGLGGVFNRSINPTAFVRGQICRIVNWPEQEYKMFNTTWREPVRDSVVYIGSTTGTSYDNYKCSPAEVTWHVDRECCILSAQNMDRMCADLLEYGRNMEGDVQPAPSRLLVAPFISDTNASFIANYTST
;
A
#
# COMPACT_ATOMS: atom_id res chain seq x y z
N MET A 1 26.32 19.86 -35.68
CA MET A 1 26.41 18.87 -34.57
C MET A 1 25.14 18.99 -33.76
N GLY A 2 24.47 17.87 -33.48
CA GLY A 2 23.26 17.84 -32.68
C GLY A 2 23.54 17.75 -31.19
N TYR A 3 22.84 18.55 -30.37
CA TYR A 3 22.78 18.39 -28.92
C TYR A 3 21.87 17.20 -28.54
N THR A 4 22.10 16.67 -27.35
CA THR A 4 21.33 15.56 -26.77
C THR A 4 20.38 16.09 -25.72
N TYR A 5 19.14 15.61 -25.73
CA TYR A 5 18.09 15.98 -24.79
C TYR A 5 17.48 14.72 -24.20
N GLU A 6 17.14 14.78 -22.91
CA GLU A 6 16.36 13.74 -22.25
C GLU A 6 14.90 14.20 -22.15
N PHE A 7 13.99 13.31 -22.52
CA PHE A 7 12.56 13.52 -22.47
C PHE A 7 11.98 12.66 -21.36
N HIS A 8 11.21 13.28 -20.46
CA HIS A 8 10.48 12.60 -19.40
C HIS A 8 9.00 12.51 -19.76
N TRP A 9 8.56 11.29 -19.98
CA TRP A 9 7.17 10.99 -20.28
C TRP A 9 6.51 10.51 -18.99
N VAL A 10 5.67 11.36 -18.40
CA VAL A 10 5.09 11.14 -17.07
C VAL A 10 3.68 10.58 -17.18
N HIS A 11 3.44 9.46 -16.50
CA HIS A 11 2.17 8.77 -16.45
C HIS A 11 1.74 8.54 -15.01
N SER A 12 0.44 8.51 -14.79
CA SER A 12 -0.12 8.34 -13.45
C SER A 12 -1.51 7.71 -13.51
N THR A 13 -1.83 6.87 -12.53
CA THR A 13 -3.21 6.36 -12.34
C THR A 13 -4.22 7.48 -12.08
N ALA A 14 -3.75 8.62 -11.57
CA ALA A 14 -4.58 9.76 -11.25
C ALA A 14 -4.49 10.92 -12.26
N GLY A 15 -3.92 10.69 -13.45
CA GLY A 15 -3.88 11.67 -14.53
C GLY A 15 -5.27 12.21 -14.94
N PRO A 16 -5.36 13.38 -15.60
CA PRO A 16 -6.61 13.95 -16.11
C PRO A 16 -7.39 12.97 -17.01
N ILE A 17 -8.73 12.95 -16.87
CA ILE A 17 -9.60 12.01 -17.62
C ILE A 17 -9.71 12.37 -19.08
N ASP A 18 -9.67 13.66 -19.39
CA ASP A 18 -9.67 14.17 -20.76
C ASP A 18 -8.37 13.84 -21.51
N GLY A 19 -7.37 13.27 -20.83
CA GLY A 19 -6.07 12.94 -21.40
C GLY A 19 -5.25 14.18 -21.77
N VAL A 20 -5.67 15.37 -21.33
CA VAL A 20 -4.97 16.62 -21.62
C VAL A 20 -3.72 16.71 -20.76
N LEU A 21 -2.57 16.89 -21.40
CA LEU A 21 -1.29 17.05 -20.72
C LEU A 21 -1.29 18.33 -19.88
N SER A 22 -0.58 18.30 -18.76
CA SER A 22 -0.45 19.43 -17.85
C SER A 22 1.01 19.65 -17.49
N GLY A 23 1.42 20.91 -17.42
CA GLY A 23 2.80 21.25 -17.07
C GLY A 23 3.18 20.83 -15.65
N GLY A 24 4.43 20.38 -15.49
CA GLY A 24 4.98 19.91 -14.22
C GLY A 24 4.29 18.66 -13.63
N LEU A 25 4.45 18.46 -12.32
CA LEU A 25 3.88 17.29 -11.61
C LEU A 25 2.39 17.42 -11.28
N GLY A 26 1.75 18.55 -11.59
CA GLY A 26 0.36 18.82 -11.21
C GLY A 26 -0.65 17.81 -11.76
N GLY A 27 -0.37 17.23 -12.94
CA GLY A 27 -1.20 16.19 -13.52
C GLY A 27 -1.14 14.85 -12.78
N VAL A 28 -0.05 14.57 -12.06
CA VAL A 28 0.17 13.27 -11.39
C VAL A 28 -0.81 13.07 -10.24
N PHE A 29 -1.10 14.11 -9.45
CA PHE A 29 -1.92 14.02 -8.24
C PHE A 29 -3.37 14.49 -8.43
N ASN A 30 -3.84 14.53 -9.68
CA ASN A 30 -5.09 15.23 -10.01
C ASN A 30 -6.35 14.52 -9.48
N ARG A 31 -6.30 13.21 -9.23
CA ARG A 31 -7.47 12.39 -8.82
C ARG A 31 -7.23 11.41 -7.66
N SER A 32 -6.00 11.29 -7.19
CA SER A 32 -5.62 10.40 -6.08
C SER A 32 -4.60 11.11 -5.21
N ILE A 33 -4.61 10.79 -3.92
CA ILE A 33 -3.57 11.28 -2.99
C ILE A 33 -2.30 10.45 -3.03
N ASN A 34 -2.37 9.19 -3.43
CA ASN A 34 -1.21 8.30 -3.53
C ASN A 34 -1.18 7.58 -4.89
N PRO A 35 -1.13 8.33 -6.00
CA PRO A 35 -1.11 7.72 -7.31
C PRO A 35 0.17 6.92 -7.52
N THR A 36 0.03 5.82 -8.26
CA THR A 36 1.19 5.19 -8.88
C THR A 36 1.67 6.07 -10.02
N ALA A 37 2.95 6.48 -9.97
CA ALA A 37 3.56 7.38 -10.95
C ALA A 37 4.68 6.66 -11.72
N PHE A 38 4.64 6.75 -13.04
CA PHE A 38 5.61 6.13 -13.94
C PHE A 38 6.25 7.20 -14.81
N VAL A 39 7.56 7.11 -15.02
CA VAL A 39 8.28 8.01 -15.93
C VAL A 39 9.12 7.19 -16.88
N ARG A 40 8.95 7.40 -18.19
CA ARG A 40 9.95 6.94 -19.17
C ARG A 40 10.94 8.06 -19.47
N GLY A 41 12.23 7.77 -19.31
CA GLY A 41 13.32 8.63 -19.75
C GLY A 41 13.81 8.20 -21.13
N GLN A 42 13.73 9.08 -22.12
CA GLN A 42 14.28 8.84 -23.45
C GLN A 42 15.34 9.88 -23.79
N ILE A 43 16.54 9.42 -24.15
CA ILE A 43 17.64 10.30 -24.51
C ILE A 43 17.72 10.35 -26.04
N CYS A 44 17.56 11.53 -26.64
CA CYS A 44 17.58 11.69 -28.08
C CYS A 44 18.57 12.76 -28.54
N ARG A 45 19.27 12.46 -29.63
CA ARG A 45 20.10 13.42 -30.34
C ARG A 45 19.28 14.15 -31.39
N ILE A 46 19.28 15.48 -31.32
CA ILE A 46 18.54 16.30 -32.30
C ILE A 46 19.41 16.52 -33.53
N VAL A 47 18.91 16.10 -34.70
CA VAL A 47 19.61 16.26 -35.97
C VAL A 47 18.80 17.09 -36.95
N ASN A 48 19.51 17.83 -37.80
CA ASN A 48 18.89 18.46 -38.95
C ASN A 48 18.79 17.41 -40.08
N TRP A 49 17.69 16.66 -40.09
CA TRP A 49 17.41 15.57 -41.01
C TRP A 49 16.00 15.79 -41.62
N PRO A 50 15.78 15.53 -42.93
CA PRO A 50 14.48 15.73 -43.58
C PRO A 50 13.39 14.96 -42.84
N ALA A 51 12.26 15.62 -42.55
CA ALA A 51 11.19 15.08 -41.70
C ALA A 51 10.89 13.60 -42.01
N GLN A 52 11.13 12.74 -41.01
CA GLN A 52 10.39 11.50 -40.94
C GLN A 52 8.90 11.84 -40.77
N GLU A 53 8.01 10.95 -41.20
CA GLU A 53 6.58 11.11 -40.99
C GLU A 53 6.31 11.46 -39.52
N TYR A 54 5.81 12.67 -39.29
CA TYR A 54 5.45 13.09 -37.94
C TYR A 54 4.20 12.34 -37.53
N LYS A 55 4.37 11.36 -36.66
CA LYS A 55 3.28 10.78 -35.89
C LYS A 55 3.11 11.61 -34.63
N MET A 56 1.87 11.97 -34.32
CA MET A 56 1.53 12.76 -33.14
C MET A 56 2.13 12.06 -31.92
N PHE A 57 2.92 12.78 -31.12
CA PHE A 57 3.77 12.14 -30.10
C PHE A 57 2.97 11.32 -29.06
N ASN A 58 1.74 11.75 -28.75
CA ASN A 58 0.80 11.05 -27.88
C ASN A 58 0.44 9.63 -28.40
N THR A 59 0.59 9.39 -29.70
CA THR A 59 0.23 8.11 -30.36
C THR A 59 1.42 7.18 -30.61
N THR A 60 2.65 7.70 -30.73
CA THR A 60 3.86 6.90 -31.02
C THR A 60 4.60 6.37 -29.80
N TRP A 61 4.29 6.87 -28.60
CA TRP A 61 5.01 6.48 -27.38
C TRP A 61 4.67 5.07 -26.85
N ARG A 62 3.62 4.45 -27.40
CA ARG A 62 3.24 3.06 -27.09
C ARG A 62 4.16 1.99 -27.68
N GLU A 63 5.14 2.38 -28.50
CA GLU A 63 6.11 1.43 -29.04
C GLU A 63 6.91 0.81 -27.87
N PRO A 64 6.95 -0.53 -27.77
CA PRO A 64 7.58 -1.22 -26.65
C PRO A 64 9.07 -0.93 -26.61
N VAL A 65 9.58 -0.76 -25.39
CA VAL A 65 11.00 -0.54 -25.18
C VAL A 65 11.77 -1.81 -25.59
N ARG A 66 12.76 -1.67 -26.46
CA ARG A 66 13.63 -2.81 -26.83
C ARG A 66 14.74 -3.03 -25.80
N ASP A 67 15.20 -1.94 -25.17
CA ASP A 67 16.24 -1.98 -24.15
C ASP A 67 16.13 -0.84 -23.12
N SER A 68 15.69 -1.15 -21.89
CA SER A 68 15.54 -0.19 -20.79
C SER A 68 15.91 -0.77 -19.43
N VAL A 69 16.36 0.11 -18.54
CA VAL A 69 16.44 -0.17 -17.10
C VAL A 69 15.14 0.27 -16.43
N VAL A 70 14.57 -0.59 -15.59
CA VAL A 70 13.40 -0.28 -14.75
C VAL A 70 13.83 -0.25 -13.29
N TYR A 71 13.47 0.81 -12.57
CA TYR A 71 13.77 0.92 -11.13
C TYR A 71 12.79 1.85 -10.42
N ILE A 72 12.63 1.68 -9.10
CA ILE A 72 11.90 2.63 -8.25
C ILE A 72 12.88 3.70 -7.79
N GLY A 73 12.52 4.96 -7.98
CA GLY A 73 13.29 6.12 -7.57
C GLY A 73 12.37 7.23 -7.06
N SER A 74 12.89 8.46 -7.06
CA SER A 74 12.09 9.64 -6.74
C SER A 74 12.03 10.61 -7.92
N THR A 75 11.27 11.70 -7.80
CA THR A 75 11.24 12.72 -8.86
C THR A 75 12.60 13.37 -9.03
N THR A 76 12.95 13.69 -10.28
CA THR A 76 14.16 14.45 -10.61
C THR A 76 13.93 15.96 -10.47
N GLY A 77 15.02 16.75 -10.61
CA GLY A 77 15.00 18.21 -10.55
C GLY A 77 16.06 18.79 -9.61
N THR A 78 16.33 20.08 -9.77
CA THR A 78 17.37 20.81 -9.01
C THR A 78 16.95 21.21 -7.59
N SER A 79 15.68 21.01 -7.23
CA SER A 79 15.18 21.27 -5.87
C SER A 79 15.59 20.22 -4.83
N TYR A 80 16.14 19.10 -5.31
CA TYR A 80 16.56 17.93 -4.54
C TYR A 80 17.98 17.53 -4.92
N ASP A 81 18.70 16.95 -3.97
CA ASP A 81 20.08 16.47 -4.13
C ASP A 81 20.31 15.19 -3.31
N ASN A 82 21.57 14.80 -3.10
CA ASN A 82 21.94 13.60 -2.35
C ASN A 82 21.74 13.74 -0.82
N TYR A 83 21.34 14.92 -0.34
CA TYR A 83 21.10 15.24 1.08
C TYR A 83 19.66 15.71 1.34
N LYS A 84 18.98 16.19 0.31
CA LYS A 84 17.58 16.63 0.31
C LYS A 84 16.81 15.84 -0.74
N CYS A 85 16.22 14.72 -0.32
CA CYS A 85 15.51 13.80 -1.20
C CYS A 85 14.11 14.30 -1.57
N SER A 86 13.62 13.89 -2.74
CA SER A 86 12.22 14.06 -3.11
C SER A 86 11.32 13.10 -2.33
N PRO A 87 10.14 13.54 -1.86
CA PRO A 87 9.23 12.69 -1.11
C PRO A 87 8.28 11.88 -2.01
N ALA A 88 8.41 11.95 -3.33
CA ALA A 88 7.53 11.22 -4.26
C ALA A 88 8.24 9.98 -4.80
N GLU A 89 7.57 8.83 -4.74
CA GLU A 89 8.00 7.56 -5.32
C GLU A 89 7.62 7.51 -6.81
N VAL A 90 8.56 7.12 -7.67
CA VAL A 90 8.37 7.07 -9.13
C VAL A 90 8.99 5.79 -9.67
N THR A 91 8.25 5.05 -10.48
CA THR A 91 8.80 3.96 -11.28
C THR A 91 9.42 4.52 -12.57
N TRP A 92 10.72 4.39 -12.71
CA TRP A 92 11.49 4.86 -13.86
C TRP A 92 11.70 3.74 -14.87
N HIS A 93 11.51 4.07 -16.15
CA HIS A 93 11.87 3.25 -17.31
C HIS A 93 12.82 4.07 -18.16
N VAL A 94 14.12 3.82 -18.08
CA VAL A 94 15.11 4.63 -18.81
C VAL A 94 15.64 3.83 -19.99
N ASP A 95 15.39 4.33 -21.20
CA ASP A 95 15.90 3.75 -22.44
C ASP A 95 17.45 3.82 -22.42
N ARG A 96 18.12 2.68 -22.65
CA ARG A 96 19.60 2.62 -22.63
C ARG A 96 20.23 3.11 -23.94
N GLU A 97 19.46 3.07 -25.03
CA GLU A 97 19.91 3.50 -26.34
C GLU A 97 19.46 4.93 -26.65
N CYS A 98 20.36 5.73 -27.25
CA CYS A 98 20.02 7.06 -27.71
C CYS A 98 19.16 7.00 -28.97
N CYS A 99 18.03 7.70 -28.95
CA CYS A 99 17.18 7.91 -30.12
C CYS A 99 17.72 9.05 -31.02
N ILE A 100 17.28 9.10 -32.28
CA ILE A 100 17.53 10.24 -33.19
C ILE A 100 16.19 10.93 -33.45
N LEU A 101 16.14 12.24 -33.20
CA LEU A 101 14.94 13.05 -33.44
C LEU A 101 15.27 14.19 -34.40
N SER A 102 14.44 14.43 -35.41
CA SER A 102 14.63 15.56 -36.32
C SER A 102 14.27 16.87 -35.63
N ALA A 103 14.98 17.94 -35.94
CA ALA A 103 14.66 19.28 -35.41
C ALA A 103 13.22 19.70 -35.73
N GLN A 104 12.68 19.28 -36.89
CA GLN A 104 11.30 19.57 -37.29
C GLN A 104 10.27 18.82 -36.41
N ASN A 105 10.55 17.56 -36.05
CA ASN A 105 9.66 16.80 -35.16
C ASN A 105 9.74 17.30 -33.72
N MET A 106 10.92 17.74 -33.26
CA MET A 106 11.10 18.40 -31.97
C MET A 106 10.29 19.70 -31.89
N ASP A 107 10.41 20.56 -32.89
CA ASP A 107 9.67 21.84 -32.96
C ASP A 107 8.15 21.61 -32.99
N ARG A 108 7.71 20.64 -33.80
CA ARG A 108 6.29 20.26 -33.86
C ARG A 108 5.78 19.67 -32.55
N MET A 109 6.58 18.87 -31.84
CA MET A 109 6.23 18.41 -30.50
C MET A 109 6.02 19.58 -29.55
N CYS A 110 6.92 20.57 -29.54
CA CYS A 110 6.76 21.78 -28.72
C CYS A 110 5.50 22.56 -29.10
N ALA A 111 5.20 22.69 -30.39
CA ALA A 111 3.97 23.33 -30.87
C ALA A 111 2.72 22.59 -30.36
N ASP A 112 2.68 21.27 -30.48
CA ASP A 112 1.55 20.45 -29.98
C ASP A 112 1.39 20.57 -28.45
N LEU A 113 2.49 20.65 -27.69
CA LEU A 113 2.43 20.86 -26.24
C LEU A 113 1.78 22.22 -25.88
N LEU A 114 2.07 23.27 -26.65
CA LEU A 114 1.48 24.60 -26.45
C LEU A 114 0.02 24.67 -26.90
N GLU A 115 -0.33 23.97 -27.99
CA GLU A 115 -1.67 23.99 -28.56
C GLU A 115 -2.65 23.13 -27.77
N TYR A 116 -2.25 21.91 -27.40
CA TYR A 116 -3.15 20.91 -26.81
C TYR A 116 -2.96 20.72 -25.30
N GLY A 117 -1.85 21.20 -24.72
CA GLY A 117 -1.55 21.05 -23.30
C GLY A 117 -1.99 22.23 -22.43
N ARG A 118 -2.14 21.97 -21.13
CA ARG A 118 -2.44 22.99 -20.11
C ARG A 118 -1.15 23.45 -19.44
N ASN A 119 -0.85 24.74 -19.54
CA ASN A 119 0.31 25.35 -18.88
C ASN A 119 1.67 24.74 -19.26
N MET A 120 1.83 24.23 -20.49
CA MET A 120 3.08 23.60 -20.96
C MET A 120 4.20 24.59 -21.33
N GLY A 121 4.02 25.89 -21.07
CA GLY A 121 5.00 26.92 -21.43
C GLY A 121 6.38 26.72 -20.77
N GLY A 122 6.42 26.05 -19.60
CA GLY A 122 7.68 25.68 -18.94
C GLY A 122 8.33 24.41 -19.51
N ASP A 123 7.54 23.56 -20.18
CA ASP A 123 7.95 22.23 -20.68
C ASP A 123 8.43 22.25 -22.14
N VAL A 124 8.37 23.41 -22.80
CA VAL A 124 8.89 23.63 -24.17
C VAL A 124 10.32 24.18 -24.17
N GLN A 125 10.96 24.18 -23.01
CA GLN A 125 12.36 24.56 -22.79
C GLN A 125 13.06 23.49 -21.95
N PRO A 126 14.35 23.21 -22.17
CA PRO A 126 15.05 22.20 -21.40
C PRO A 126 15.18 22.62 -19.92
N ALA A 127 14.80 21.71 -19.03
CA ALA A 127 15.10 21.83 -17.61
C ALA A 127 16.59 21.52 -17.33
N PRO A 128 17.21 22.12 -16.31
CA PRO A 128 18.58 21.81 -15.95
C PRO A 128 18.72 20.36 -15.43
N SER A 129 19.70 19.63 -15.97
CA SER A 129 20.13 18.33 -15.44
C SER A 129 20.84 18.50 -14.09
N ARG A 130 20.89 17.41 -13.31
CA ARG A 130 21.60 17.37 -12.03
C ARG A 130 22.68 16.28 -12.01
N LEU A 131 23.53 16.31 -10.99
CA LEU A 131 24.48 15.23 -10.72
C LEU A 131 23.73 13.92 -10.46
N LEU A 132 24.37 12.81 -10.84
CA LEU A 132 23.84 11.49 -10.57
C LEU A 132 23.70 11.24 -9.08
N VAL A 133 22.68 10.45 -8.74
CA VAL A 133 22.47 9.91 -7.39
C VAL A 133 23.68 9.08 -7.01
N ALA A 134 24.18 9.25 -5.79
CA ALA A 134 25.32 8.45 -5.33
C ALA A 134 24.93 6.96 -5.19
N PRO A 135 25.83 6.00 -5.42
CA PRO A 135 25.49 4.57 -5.41
C PRO A 135 24.78 4.10 -4.12
N PHE A 136 25.15 4.66 -2.96
CA PHE A 136 24.58 4.28 -1.66
C PHE A 136 23.12 4.71 -1.44
N ILE A 137 22.55 5.55 -2.31
CA ILE A 137 21.13 5.95 -2.31
C ILE A 137 20.44 5.59 -3.64
N SER A 138 21.11 4.85 -4.52
CA SER A 138 20.51 4.30 -5.73
C SER A 138 19.81 2.97 -5.44
N ALA A 139 18.70 2.70 -6.11
CA ALA A 139 18.03 1.41 -5.99
C ALA A 139 18.96 0.29 -6.48
N LEU A 140 18.95 -0.84 -5.76
CA LEU A 140 19.58 -2.07 -6.23
C LEU A 140 18.79 -2.56 -7.46
N ALA A 141 19.35 -2.40 -8.66
CA ALA A 141 18.79 -3.00 -9.84
C ALA A 141 19.25 -4.47 -9.89
N GLU A 142 18.33 -5.42 -9.74
CA GLU A 142 18.62 -6.81 -10.08
C GLU A 142 19.01 -6.87 -11.57
N GLN A 143 20.28 -7.17 -11.84
CA GLN A 143 20.76 -7.38 -13.19
C GLN A 143 20.19 -8.69 -13.74
N SER A 144 19.09 -8.62 -14.48
CA SER A 144 18.64 -9.72 -15.33
C SER A 144 19.49 -9.76 -16.62
N CYS A 145 20.77 -10.14 -16.51
CA CYS A 145 21.55 -10.60 -17.64
C CYS A 145 22.42 -11.77 -17.18
N GLN A 146 22.13 -12.96 -17.67
CA GLN A 146 23.11 -14.03 -17.72
C GLN A 146 24.26 -13.61 -18.64
N GLU A 147 25.47 -13.54 -18.12
CA GLU A 147 26.66 -14.21 -18.69
C GLU A 147 27.89 -13.99 -17.78
N GLU A 148 28.75 -15.00 -17.77
CA GLU A 148 29.96 -15.15 -16.97
C GLU A 148 30.98 -14.02 -17.20
N SER A 149 31.54 -13.48 -16.12
CA SER A 149 32.99 -13.25 -16.05
C SER A 149 33.43 -13.05 -14.60
N GLN A 150 34.37 -13.90 -14.20
CA GLN A 150 35.13 -13.81 -12.95
C GLN A 150 35.99 -12.53 -12.89
N GLU A 151 36.31 -12.17 -11.65
CA GLU A 151 37.45 -11.34 -11.23
C GLU A 151 37.48 -9.86 -11.68
N GLU A 152 37.12 -8.96 -10.76
CA GLU A 152 38.07 -8.03 -10.09
C GLU A 152 37.31 -6.82 -9.52
N SER A 153 37.08 -6.81 -8.20
CA SER A 153 37.17 -5.55 -7.43
C SER A 153 37.31 -5.85 -5.94
N SER A 154 38.43 -6.49 -5.59
CA SER A 154 39.00 -6.41 -4.26
C SER A 154 39.76 -5.09 -4.18
N THR A 155 39.15 -4.04 -3.65
CA THR A 155 39.77 -3.04 -2.74
C THR A 155 38.83 -1.85 -2.56
N LEU A 156 38.05 -1.83 -1.47
CA LEU A 156 37.93 -0.66 -0.58
C LEU A 156 37.08 -1.02 0.66
N MET A 157 37.59 -0.62 1.83
CA MET A 157 36.94 -0.61 3.15
C MET A 157 36.68 -1.97 3.83
N GLN A 158 37.75 -2.53 4.37
CA GLN A 158 37.70 -3.10 5.73
C GLN A 158 37.37 -1.99 6.73
N LEU A 159 36.09 -1.85 7.04
CA LEU A 159 35.63 -1.46 8.36
C LEU A 159 34.66 -2.55 8.80
N ASN A 160 35.08 -3.34 9.79
CA ASN A 160 34.29 -4.41 10.39
C ASN A 160 33.01 -3.82 11.01
N HIS A 161 31.92 -3.81 10.25
CA HIS A 161 30.58 -4.01 10.78
C HIS A 161 29.95 -5.10 9.93
N ARG A 162 29.82 -6.29 10.52
CA ARG A 162 28.92 -7.31 10.00
C ARG A 162 27.52 -6.71 10.06
N GLU A 163 26.97 -6.30 8.92
CA GLU A 163 25.53 -6.04 8.83
C GLU A 163 24.84 -7.38 9.08
N MET A 164 24.18 -7.45 10.23
CA MET A 164 23.39 -8.60 10.61
C MET A 164 22.13 -8.62 9.76
N THR A 165 21.79 -9.79 9.21
CA THR A 165 20.52 -9.98 8.51
C THR A 165 19.34 -9.75 9.47
N GLY A 166 18.14 -9.47 8.94
CA GLY A 166 16.94 -9.32 9.77
C GLY A 166 16.70 -10.51 10.70
N ASP A 167 17.11 -11.70 10.27
CA ASP A 167 17.03 -12.94 11.05
C ASP A 167 18.08 -12.99 12.17
N GLU A 168 19.33 -12.55 11.92
CA GLU A 168 20.36 -12.43 12.96
C GLU A 168 20.01 -11.37 14.02
N LEU A 169 19.33 -10.28 13.61
CA LEU A 169 18.78 -9.25 14.51
C LEU A 169 17.66 -9.79 15.39
N ASN A 170 16.82 -10.68 14.86
CA ASN A 170 15.75 -11.32 15.62
C ASN A 170 16.31 -12.34 16.62
N GLU A 171 17.24 -13.21 16.20
CA GLU A 171 17.90 -14.19 17.08
C GLU A 171 18.66 -13.53 18.25
N LEU A 172 19.33 -12.40 18.03
CA LEU A 172 20.02 -11.65 19.09
C LEU A 172 19.05 -10.95 20.06
N ASN A 173 17.81 -10.70 19.65
CA ASN A 173 16.80 -10.07 20.49
C ASN A 173 15.98 -11.06 21.30
N GLU A 174 15.91 -12.35 20.94
CA GLU A 174 15.10 -13.33 21.67
C GLU A 174 15.59 -13.56 23.11
N GLY A 175 16.91 -13.53 23.35
CA GLY A 175 17.52 -13.79 24.67
C GLY A 175 17.62 -12.60 25.63
N LEU A 176 17.25 -11.38 25.22
CA LEU A 176 17.46 -10.19 26.07
C LEU A 176 16.39 -10.03 27.15
N PRO A 177 16.79 -9.72 28.40
CA PRO A 177 15.85 -9.32 29.45
C PRO A 177 15.02 -8.11 29.02
N TRP A 178 13.72 -8.13 29.33
CA TRP A 178 12.73 -7.15 28.89
C TRP A 178 13.12 -5.68 29.18
N TRP A 179 13.85 -5.41 30.26
CA TRP A 179 14.29 -4.06 30.63
C TRP A 179 15.39 -3.50 29.71
N VAL A 180 16.16 -4.37 29.03
CA VAL A 180 17.14 -3.99 28.01
C VAL A 180 16.44 -3.66 26.70
N LYS A 181 15.46 -4.48 26.30
CA LYS A 181 14.58 -4.23 25.13
C LYS A 181 13.88 -2.88 25.27
N LYS A 182 13.33 -2.60 26.46
CA LYS A 182 12.70 -1.33 26.81
C LYS A 182 13.64 -0.12 26.66
N LYS A 183 14.89 -0.20 27.13
CA LYS A 183 15.86 0.89 26.97
C LYS A 183 16.23 1.19 25.52
N ILE A 184 16.27 0.18 24.66
CA ILE A 184 16.53 0.32 23.22
C ILE A 184 15.34 0.98 22.50
N ILE A 185 14.12 0.72 22.95
CA ILE A 185 12.89 1.33 22.41
C ILE A 185 12.74 2.77 22.93
N ASP A 186 12.98 3.00 24.23
CA ASP A 186 12.90 4.32 24.87
C ASP A 186 13.96 5.30 24.32
N SER A 187 15.16 4.81 23.96
CA SER A 187 16.20 5.64 23.35
C SER A 187 15.85 6.08 21.92
N ARG A 188 15.10 5.26 21.17
CA ARG A 188 14.53 5.64 19.86
C ARG A 188 13.37 6.63 20.04
N ARG A 189 12.58 6.51 21.11
CA ARG A 189 11.45 7.41 21.40
C ARG A 189 11.87 8.87 21.66
N GLN A 190 13.07 9.10 22.19
CA GLN A 190 13.55 10.45 22.56
C GLN A 190 14.18 11.25 21.41
N SER A 191 14.46 10.62 20.25
CA SER A 191 15.14 11.27 19.12
C SER A 191 14.23 11.64 17.94
N HIS A 192 12.93 11.31 17.98
CA HIS A 192 12.05 11.52 16.83
C HIS A 192 11.19 12.79 16.96
N PRO A 193 11.21 13.68 15.95
CA PRO A 193 10.27 14.78 15.88
C PRO A 193 8.82 14.23 15.74
N PRO A 194 7.80 15.04 16.10
CA PRO A 194 6.40 14.69 15.88
C PRO A 194 6.18 14.29 14.42
N ALA A 195 5.29 13.30 14.19
CA ALA A 195 4.85 12.98 12.84
C ALA A 195 4.35 14.28 12.16
N PRO A 196 4.71 14.54 10.90
CA PRO A 196 4.19 15.69 10.19
C PRO A 196 2.65 15.62 10.18
N PRO A 197 1.96 16.76 10.29
CA PRO A 197 0.51 16.77 10.18
C PRO A 197 0.11 16.11 8.86
N PRO A 198 -0.99 15.34 8.84
CA PRO A 198 -1.48 14.75 7.61
C PRO A 198 -1.67 15.86 6.56
N PRO A 199 -1.38 15.59 5.28
CA PRO A 199 -1.66 16.55 4.22
C PRO A 199 -3.13 17.02 4.32
N PRO A 200 -3.42 18.29 3.96
CA PRO A 200 -4.78 18.80 4.00
C PRO A 200 -5.73 17.83 3.30
N ALA A 201 -6.92 17.64 3.88
CA ALA A 201 -7.90 16.70 3.36
C ALA A 201 -8.08 16.93 1.85
N PRO A 202 -7.85 15.91 1.03
CA PRO A 202 -7.86 16.08 -0.41
C PRO A 202 -9.23 16.55 -0.89
N PRO A 203 -9.29 17.19 -2.07
CA PRO A 203 -10.54 17.47 -2.75
C PRO A 203 -11.38 16.20 -2.79
N ARG A 204 -12.67 16.30 -2.45
CA ARG A 204 -13.58 15.16 -2.58
C ARG A 204 -13.70 14.80 -4.06
N TYR A 205 -13.25 13.62 -4.44
CA TYR A 205 -13.32 13.17 -5.84
C TYR A 205 -14.67 12.48 -6.11
N PRO A 206 -15.33 12.81 -7.23
CA PRO A 206 -16.52 12.09 -7.65
C PRO A 206 -16.13 10.67 -8.07
N CYS A 207 -16.98 9.69 -7.70
CA CYS A 207 -16.74 8.28 -7.97
C CYS A 207 -16.54 7.92 -9.44
N SER A 208 -17.10 8.71 -10.37
CA SER A 208 -16.88 8.56 -11.82
C SER A 208 -15.43 8.76 -12.25
N THR A 209 -14.59 9.26 -11.35
CA THR A 209 -13.21 9.65 -11.61
C THR A 209 -12.22 8.99 -10.66
N SER A 210 -12.69 8.24 -9.68
CA SER A 210 -11.86 7.57 -8.68
C SER A 210 -11.40 6.19 -9.15
N GLU A 211 -10.40 5.63 -8.49
CA GLU A 211 -10.08 4.20 -8.55
C GLU A 211 -11.19 3.37 -7.88
N PRO A 212 -11.21 2.04 -8.06
CA PRO A 212 -12.07 1.13 -7.31
C PRO A 212 -12.07 1.38 -5.80
N GLN A 213 -13.18 1.04 -5.15
CA GLN A 213 -13.47 1.42 -3.77
C GLN A 213 -13.69 0.21 -2.87
N SER A 214 -13.47 0.40 -1.57
CA SER A 214 -13.61 -0.63 -0.51
C SER A 214 -14.49 -0.15 0.63
N PRO A 215 -15.26 -1.00 1.32
CA PRO A 215 -15.21 -2.45 1.23
C PRO A 215 -16.14 -3.01 0.14
N ARG A 216 -15.77 -4.15 -0.44
CA ARG A 216 -16.53 -4.84 -1.50
C ARG A 216 -17.06 -6.20 -1.05
N ASN A 217 -17.96 -6.78 -1.86
CA ASN A 217 -18.26 -8.19 -1.79
C ASN A 217 -17.04 -9.00 -2.31
N VAL A 218 -16.62 -10.01 -1.56
CA VAL A 218 -15.45 -10.87 -1.84
C VAL A 218 -15.85 -12.33 -2.04
N SER A 219 -17.12 -12.57 -2.38
CA SER A 219 -17.62 -13.92 -2.72
C SER A 219 -17.09 -14.36 -4.08
N LYS A 220 -17.01 -15.67 -4.30
CA LYS A 220 -16.36 -16.30 -5.46
C LYS A 220 -16.86 -15.78 -6.80
N ASP A 221 -18.17 -15.59 -6.91
CA ASP A 221 -18.83 -15.23 -8.15
C ASP A 221 -19.07 -13.72 -8.29
N PHE A 222 -18.59 -12.91 -7.33
CA PHE A 222 -18.78 -11.47 -7.38
C PHE A 222 -17.70 -10.77 -8.22
N VAL A 223 -18.14 -10.12 -9.29
CA VAL A 223 -17.29 -9.34 -10.20
C VAL A 223 -17.72 -7.87 -10.15
N GLY A 224 -16.77 -6.98 -9.90
CA GLY A 224 -16.98 -5.54 -10.00
C GLY A 224 -17.08 -5.07 -11.45
N LEU A 225 -17.40 -3.80 -11.68
CA LEU A 225 -17.56 -3.22 -13.02
C LEU A 225 -16.62 -2.03 -13.29
N LEU A 226 -15.79 -1.64 -12.32
CA LEU A 226 -14.79 -0.60 -12.50
C LEU A 226 -13.39 -1.21 -12.70
N PRO A 227 -12.80 -1.15 -13.91
CA PRO A 227 -11.47 -1.67 -14.13
C PRO A 227 -10.40 -0.83 -13.41
N PRO A 228 -9.46 -1.45 -12.68
CA PRO A 228 -8.40 -0.75 -11.99
C PRO A 228 -7.34 -0.28 -12.99
N LYS A 229 -6.64 0.81 -12.67
CA LYS A 229 -5.56 1.32 -13.54
C LYS A 229 -4.19 0.73 -13.25
N VAL A 230 -4.04 0.04 -12.13
CA VAL A 230 -2.86 -0.72 -11.72
C VAL A 230 -3.24 -2.13 -11.34
N GLN A 231 -2.26 -3.02 -11.36
CA GLN A 231 -2.41 -4.34 -10.78
C GLN A 231 -2.24 -4.24 -9.26
N PRO A 232 -3.02 -5.00 -8.48
CA PRO A 232 -2.77 -5.12 -7.05
C PRO A 232 -1.40 -5.72 -6.80
N VAL A 233 -0.79 -5.30 -5.69
CA VAL A 233 0.40 -5.96 -5.14
C VAL A 233 0.07 -7.45 -4.93
N GLY A 234 0.95 -8.31 -5.43
CA GLY A 234 0.85 -9.77 -5.35
C GLY A 234 0.95 -10.30 -3.91
N LEU A 235 1.43 -11.53 -3.71
CA LEU A 235 1.48 -12.13 -2.38
C LEU A 235 2.34 -11.30 -1.43
N TYR A 236 1.94 -11.23 -0.16
CA TYR A 236 2.66 -10.47 0.87
C TYR A 236 4.16 -10.82 0.95
N ASP A 237 4.50 -12.11 0.75
CA ASP A 237 5.89 -12.59 0.74
C ASP A 237 6.68 -12.20 -0.52
N GLU A 238 6.01 -11.74 -1.58
CA GLU A 238 6.64 -11.20 -2.80
C GLU A 238 7.12 -9.75 -2.59
N PHE A 239 6.74 -9.09 -1.48
CA PHE A 239 7.07 -7.69 -1.19
C PHE A 239 7.68 -7.51 0.21
N PRO A 240 8.92 -8.00 0.45
CA PRO A 240 9.59 -7.96 1.76
C PRO A 240 9.84 -6.54 2.32
N ASN A 241 9.64 -5.50 1.48
CA ASN A 241 9.92 -4.11 1.82
C ASN A 241 8.69 -3.33 2.35
N LEU A 242 7.52 -3.98 2.46
CA LEU A 242 6.34 -3.37 3.06
C LEU A 242 6.47 -3.33 4.58
N ILE A 243 6.43 -2.13 5.16
CA ILE A 243 6.52 -1.92 6.60
C ILE A 243 5.11 -1.96 7.18
N HIS A 244 4.87 -2.71 8.25
CA HIS A 244 3.61 -2.68 9.01
C HIS A 244 3.51 -1.33 9.74
N VAL A 245 2.46 -0.56 9.45
CA VAL A 245 2.35 0.85 9.91
C VAL A 245 1.16 1.11 10.83
N ASN A 246 0.12 0.28 10.76
CA ASN A 246 -1.04 0.39 11.62
C ASN A 246 -1.78 -0.96 11.70
N THR A 247 -2.37 -1.23 12.86
CA THR A 247 -3.41 -2.23 13.00
C THR A 247 -4.61 -1.58 13.67
N HIS A 248 -5.78 -1.79 13.08
CA HIS A 248 -7.07 -1.47 13.70
C HIS A 248 -8.09 -2.55 13.34
N PHE A 249 -9.28 -2.46 13.91
CA PHE A 249 -10.32 -3.43 13.64
C PHE A 249 -11.70 -2.79 13.59
N HIS A 250 -12.60 -3.42 12.84
CA HIS A 250 -14.00 -3.03 12.69
C HIS A 250 -14.92 -4.03 13.36
N LEU A 251 -16.10 -3.57 13.78
CA LEU A 251 -17.12 -4.49 14.26
C LEU A 251 -17.83 -5.19 13.10
N GLY A 252 -17.63 -6.51 12.99
CA GLY A 252 -18.03 -7.30 11.82
C GLY A 252 -17.12 -7.05 10.62
N GLY A 253 -17.27 -7.88 9.59
CA GLY A 253 -16.72 -7.67 8.26
C GLY A 253 -17.23 -6.36 7.67
N GLU A 254 -16.33 -5.43 7.37
CA GLU A 254 -16.61 -4.37 6.40
C GLU A 254 -16.88 -4.96 5.02
N HIS A 255 -16.08 -5.97 4.64
CA HIS A 255 -16.29 -6.79 3.46
C HIS A 255 -17.45 -7.78 3.68
N GLN A 256 -17.98 -8.31 2.58
CA GLN A 256 -19.03 -9.34 2.63
C GLN A 256 -18.61 -10.59 1.86
N ASN A 257 -18.79 -11.76 2.46
CA ASN A 257 -18.70 -13.04 1.78
C ASN A 257 -19.97 -13.89 2.02
N VAL A 258 -20.68 -14.26 0.96
CA VAL A 258 -21.88 -15.12 1.04
C VAL A 258 -21.59 -16.61 0.82
N ASP A 259 -20.35 -16.96 0.51
CA ASP A 259 -19.95 -18.36 0.35
C ASP A 259 -19.98 -19.11 1.69
N GLU A 260 -19.97 -20.44 1.62
CA GLU A 260 -19.90 -21.31 2.79
C GLU A 260 -18.66 -20.97 3.65
N GLY A 261 -18.82 -20.88 4.97
CA GLY A 261 -17.75 -20.45 5.88
C GLY A 261 -17.46 -18.94 5.90
N GLY A 262 -18.16 -18.16 5.07
CA GLY A 262 -18.02 -16.71 4.98
C GLY A 262 -18.75 -15.91 6.06
N TYR A 263 -18.88 -14.61 5.79
CA TYR A 263 -19.46 -13.61 6.67
C TYR A 263 -20.43 -12.71 5.88
N SER A 264 -21.72 -12.97 6.07
CA SER A 264 -22.80 -12.24 5.39
C SER A 264 -24.00 -11.94 6.27
N LEU A 265 -24.02 -12.49 7.49
CA LEU A 265 -25.14 -12.34 8.41
C LEU A 265 -25.12 -10.94 9.05
N ASN A 266 -26.28 -10.46 9.47
CA ASN A 266 -26.31 -9.43 10.51
C ASN A 266 -26.06 -10.09 11.89
N TYR A 267 -25.83 -9.28 12.92
CA TYR A 267 -25.55 -9.79 14.26
C TYR A 267 -26.71 -10.62 14.85
N THR A 268 -27.98 -10.28 14.56
CA THR A 268 -29.15 -11.05 15.06
C THR A 268 -29.24 -12.43 14.43
N ASP A 269 -29.00 -12.53 13.13
CA ASP A 269 -29.01 -13.80 12.38
C ASP A 269 -27.81 -14.66 12.75
N ALA A 270 -26.71 -14.05 13.19
CA ALA A 270 -25.57 -14.73 13.78
C ALA A 270 -25.82 -15.23 15.23
N GLY A 271 -27.06 -15.11 15.74
CA GLY A 271 -27.46 -15.57 17.07
C GLY A 271 -26.90 -14.72 18.21
N LEU A 272 -26.46 -13.50 17.93
CA LEU A 272 -25.86 -12.60 18.93
C LEU A 272 -26.92 -11.63 19.48
N ALA A 273 -26.94 -11.47 20.80
CA ALA A 273 -27.84 -10.57 21.51
C ALA A 273 -27.08 -9.48 22.27
N GLY A 274 -27.76 -8.35 22.53
CA GLY A 274 -27.29 -7.25 23.39
C GLY A 274 -26.98 -5.95 22.65
N ASN A 275 -26.81 -4.85 23.41
CA ASN A 275 -26.42 -3.54 22.86
C ASN A 275 -25.09 -3.69 22.12
N ILE A 276 -25.06 -3.28 20.86
CA ILE A 276 -23.92 -3.39 19.97
C ILE A 276 -22.92 -2.31 20.34
N VAL A 277 -22.16 -2.54 21.42
CA VAL A 277 -21.08 -1.67 21.90
C VAL A 277 -21.56 -0.26 22.38
N PRO A 278 -20.88 0.40 23.34
CA PRO A 278 -21.16 1.80 23.64
C PRO A 278 -20.84 2.71 22.43
N ASN A 279 -21.76 3.61 22.09
CA ASN A 279 -21.83 4.43 20.85
C ASN A 279 -22.39 3.62 19.67
N ASP A 280 -23.43 4.14 19.01
CA ASP A 280 -24.14 3.53 17.87
C ASP A 280 -23.22 3.32 16.63
N ILE A 281 -22.24 2.43 16.75
CA ILE A 281 -21.36 2.05 15.65
C ILE A 281 -22.16 1.20 14.67
N ARG A 282 -22.04 1.50 13.37
CA ARG A 282 -22.67 0.68 12.34
C ARG A 282 -21.95 -0.67 12.27
N PRO A 283 -22.62 -1.79 12.56
CA PRO A 283 -22.02 -3.11 12.42
C PRO A 283 -21.85 -3.48 10.94
N GLY A 284 -20.84 -4.31 10.69
CA GLY A 284 -20.63 -5.01 9.42
C GLY A 284 -21.34 -6.35 9.36
N TYR A 285 -20.76 -7.27 8.59
CA TYR A 285 -21.23 -8.63 8.36
C TYR A 285 -20.62 -9.61 9.36
N PHE A 286 -21.41 -10.56 9.85
CA PHE A 286 -21.01 -11.52 10.86
C PHE A 286 -20.84 -12.90 10.25
N CYS A 287 -19.91 -13.65 10.84
CA CYS A 287 -19.75 -15.07 10.59
C CYS A 287 -21.01 -15.83 11.00
N ALA A 288 -21.21 -17.02 10.41
CA ALA A 288 -22.22 -17.94 10.86
C ALA A 288 -22.10 -18.23 12.37
N PRO A 289 -23.22 -18.55 13.07
CA PRO A 289 -23.14 -19.06 14.42
C PRO A 289 -22.30 -20.33 14.42
N VAL A 290 -21.25 -20.38 15.24
CA VAL A 290 -20.58 -21.64 15.54
C VAL A 290 -21.57 -22.50 16.33
N SER A 291 -21.58 -23.82 16.10
CA SER A 291 -22.10 -24.72 17.12
C SER A 291 -21.43 -24.36 18.44
N GLN A 292 -22.17 -24.33 19.56
CA GLN A 292 -21.61 -23.99 20.87
C GLN A 292 -20.42 -24.88 21.28
N GLU A 293 -20.22 -25.98 20.54
CA GLU A 293 -19.13 -26.91 20.72
C GLU A 293 -18.02 -26.68 19.67
N PRO A 294 -16.75 -26.54 20.11
CA PRO A 294 -15.58 -26.59 19.23
C PRO A 294 -15.53 -27.87 18.38
N GLU A 295 -14.81 -27.83 17.25
CA GLU A 295 -14.43 -29.06 16.56
C GLU A 295 -13.55 -29.94 17.47
N MET A 296 -13.57 -31.26 17.24
CA MET A 296 -12.91 -32.23 18.10
C MET A 296 -11.40 -31.95 18.22
N GLY A 297 -10.97 -31.42 19.37
CA GLY A 297 -9.57 -31.08 19.66
C GLY A 297 -9.37 -29.63 20.15
N ASP A 298 -10.31 -28.75 19.84
CA ASP A 298 -10.32 -27.38 20.35
C ASP A 298 -11.08 -27.31 21.69
N ASN A 299 -10.68 -26.43 22.60
CA ASN A 299 -11.30 -26.27 23.93
C ASN A 299 -11.74 -24.84 24.24
N TRP A 300 -12.01 -24.06 23.18
CA TRP A 300 -12.51 -22.71 23.33
C TRP A 300 -13.98 -22.70 23.77
N THR A 301 -14.41 -21.60 24.38
CA THR A 301 -15.80 -21.38 24.83
C THR A 301 -16.29 -19.98 24.49
N LEU A 302 -17.57 -19.70 24.71
CA LEU A 302 -18.14 -18.34 24.65
C LEU A 302 -18.28 -17.70 26.05
N ALA A 303 -17.62 -18.24 27.06
CA ALA A 303 -17.64 -17.67 28.40
C ALA A 303 -17.03 -16.26 28.42
N ASP A 304 -17.54 -15.42 29.32
CA ASP A 304 -17.08 -14.04 29.45
C ASP A 304 -15.56 -13.97 29.70
N TYR A 305 -14.93 -12.98 29.08
CA TYR A 305 -13.53 -12.64 29.25
C TYR A 305 -13.41 -11.23 29.84
N ASN A 306 -12.52 -11.05 30.81
CA ASN A 306 -12.29 -9.77 31.46
C ASN A 306 -11.25 -8.95 30.68
N TRP A 307 -11.73 -8.15 29.73
CA TRP A 307 -10.91 -7.25 28.91
C TRP A 307 -10.23 -6.18 29.75
N THR A 308 -8.91 -6.02 29.55
CA THR A 308 -8.10 -5.04 30.28
C THR A 308 -7.60 -3.90 29.40
N SER A 309 -7.44 -4.16 28.09
CA SER A 309 -6.77 -3.25 27.16
C SER A 309 -7.66 -2.90 25.97
N CYS A 310 -8.28 -3.90 25.33
CA CYS A 310 -9.30 -3.62 24.32
C CYS A 310 -10.55 -3.04 24.99
N LYS A 311 -11.15 -2.08 24.30
CA LYS A 311 -12.39 -1.44 24.73
C LYS A 311 -13.50 -1.87 23.79
N ASN A 312 -14.74 -1.84 24.29
CA ASN A 312 -15.90 -1.85 23.40
C ASN A 312 -16.00 -3.14 22.55
N VAL A 313 -15.57 -4.27 23.11
CA VAL A 313 -15.55 -5.60 22.48
C VAL A 313 -16.42 -6.60 23.25
N LYS A 314 -16.82 -7.67 22.57
CA LYS A 314 -17.72 -8.72 23.07
C LYS A 314 -17.31 -10.11 22.62
N MET A 315 -17.47 -11.07 23.50
CA MET A 315 -17.30 -12.50 23.23
C MET A 315 -18.30 -12.98 22.17
N GLY A 316 -17.85 -13.86 21.28
CA GLY A 316 -18.64 -14.42 20.19
C GLY A 316 -18.91 -13.46 19.03
N TYR A 317 -18.55 -12.17 19.12
CA TYR A 317 -18.75 -11.25 18.00
C TYR A 317 -17.66 -11.43 16.95
N THR A 318 -17.98 -11.03 15.72
CA THR A 318 -17.04 -11.00 14.58
C THR A 318 -16.38 -9.64 14.49
N TYR A 319 -15.10 -9.60 14.14
CA TYR A 319 -14.34 -8.38 13.87
C TYR A 319 -13.48 -8.57 12.62
N GLU A 320 -13.34 -7.51 11.83
CA GLU A 320 -12.38 -7.46 10.73
C GLU A 320 -11.14 -6.68 11.17
N PHE A 321 -9.99 -7.34 11.17
CA PHE A 321 -8.71 -6.73 11.49
C PHE A 321 -8.05 -6.25 10.20
N HIS A 322 -7.63 -4.98 10.20
CA HIS A 322 -6.91 -4.36 9.10
C HIS A 322 -5.44 -4.24 9.43
N TRP A 323 -4.63 -4.93 8.65
CA TRP A 323 -3.17 -4.97 8.76
C TRP A 323 -2.56 -4.06 7.71
N VAL A 324 -2.31 -2.81 8.09
CA VAL A 324 -1.96 -1.77 7.15
C VAL A 324 -0.45 -1.73 6.96
N HIS A 325 0.00 -1.85 5.71
CA HIS A 325 1.39 -1.79 5.33
C HIS A 325 1.64 -0.69 4.29
N SER A 326 2.87 -0.18 4.26
CA SER A 326 3.26 0.88 3.33
C SER A 326 4.74 0.79 2.95
N THR A 327 5.07 1.12 1.68
CA THR A 327 6.46 1.33 1.24
C THR A 327 7.12 2.51 1.93
N ALA A 328 6.32 3.42 2.48
CA ALA A 328 6.76 4.63 3.16
C ALA A 328 6.64 4.58 4.67
N GLY A 329 6.41 3.41 5.27
CA GLY A 329 6.33 3.26 6.71
C GLY A 329 7.58 3.71 7.46
N PRO A 330 7.48 4.02 8.77
CA PRO A 330 8.61 4.46 9.56
C PRO A 330 9.65 3.33 9.69
N ILE A 331 10.93 3.66 9.49
CA ILE A 331 12.03 2.66 9.46
C ILE A 331 12.20 1.95 10.81
N ASP A 332 11.80 2.59 11.90
CA ASP A 332 11.82 1.98 13.24
C ASP A 332 10.71 0.94 13.46
N GLY A 333 9.80 0.76 12.50
CA GLY A 333 8.68 -0.19 12.55
C GLY A 333 7.60 0.17 13.55
N VAL A 334 7.62 1.38 14.12
CA VAL A 334 6.66 1.77 15.15
C VAL A 334 5.31 2.07 14.52
N LEU A 335 4.28 1.31 14.93
CA LEU A 335 2.90 1.50 14.50
C LEU A 335 2.38 2.87 14.95
N SER A 336 1.49 3.45 14.15
CA SER A 336 0.88 4.74 14.45
C SER A 336 -0.59 4.79 14.06
N GLY A 337 -1.39 5.50 14.85
CA GLY A 337 -2.82 5.62 14.60
C GLY A 337 -3.16 6.41 13.33
N GLY A 338 -4.27 6.02 12.69
CA GLY A 338 -4.76 6.64 11.47
C GLY A 338 -3.82 6.47 10.25
N LEU A 339 -3.85 7.44 9.33
CA LEU A 339 -3.08 7.37 8.07
C LEU A 339 -1.61 7.81 8.20
N GLY A 340 -1.19 8.31 9.38
CA GLY A 340 0.13 8.92 9.56
C GLY A 340 1.30 7.97 9.26
N GLY A 341 1.13 6.69 9.58
CA GLY A 341 2.14 5.67 9.29
C GLY A 341 2.26 5.36 7.79
N VAL A 342 1.15 5.41 7.05
CA VAL A 342 1.12 5.12 5.61
C VAL A 342 1.94 6.14 4.83
N PHE A 343 1.82 7.42 5.15
CA PHE A 343 2.47 8.53 4.44
C PHE A 343 3.73 9.06 5.14
N ASN A 344 4.39 8.24 5.97
CA ASN A 344 5.45 8.71 6.86
C ASN A 344 6.67 9.27 6.11
N ARG A 345 7.12 8.59 5.04
CA ARG A 345 8.30 8.97 4.24
C ARG A 345 8.02 9.38 2.80
N SER A 346 6.82 9.13 2.28
CA SER A 346 6.43 9.38 0.89
C SER A 346 5.04 10.01 0.82
N ILE A 347 4.83 10.88 -0.18
CA ILE A 347 3.52 11.46 -0.46
C ILE A 347 2.63 10.56 -1.33
N ASN A 348 3.20 9.58 -2.04
CA ASN A 348 2.46 8.61 -2.84
C ASN A 348 2.94 7.18 -2.58
N PRO A 349 2.81 6.68 -1.34
CA PRO A 349 3.18 5.32 -1.03
C PRO A 349 2.28 4.31 -1.73
N THR A 350 2.84 3.13 -1.99
CA THR A 350 2.04 1.94 -2.19
C THR A 350 1.45 1.52 -0.84
N ALA A 351 0.13 1.57 -0.71
CA ALA A 351 -0.60 1.17 0.49
C ALA A 351 -1.20 -0.23 0.31
N PHE A 352 -1.02 -1.07 1.33
CA PHE A 352 -1.49 -2.45 1.34
C PHE A 352 -2.26 -2.71 2.63
N VAL A 353 -3.39 -3.41 2.55
CA VAL A 353 -4.16 -3.84 3.72
C VAL A 353 -4.54 -5.29 3.58
N ARG A 354 -4.22 -6.09 4.60
CA ARG A 354 -4.86 -7.39 4.79
C ARG A 354 -6.08 -7.23 5.69
N GLY A 355 -7.24 -7.70 5.23
CA GLY A 355 -8.47 -7.81 6.02
C GLY A 355 -8.65 -9.24 6.50
N GLN A 356 -8.60 -9.46 7.82
CA GLN A 356 -8.83 -10.78 8.42
C GLN A 356 -10.08 -10.75 9.28
N ILE A 357 -11.04 -11.63 8.97
CA ILE A 357 -12.33 -11.65 9.65
C ILE A 357 -12.30 -12.77 10.66
N CYS A 358 -12.40 -12.44 11.94
CA CYS A 358 -12.30 -13.41 13.02
C CYS A 358 -13.46 -13.31 14.00
N ARG A 359 -13.91 -14.46 14.49
CA ARG A 359 -14.81 -14.56 15.63
C ARG A 359 -14.00 -14.70 16.91
N ILE A 360 -14.40 -13.95 17.94
CA ILE A 360 -13.70 -13.94 19.23
C ILE A 360 -14.27 -15.00 20.16
N VAL A 361 -13.40 -15.88 20.65
CA VAL A 361 -13.74 -16.96 21.59
C VAL A 361 -12.84 -16.87 22.83
N ASN A 362 -13.23 -17.52 23.91
CA ASN A 362 -12.37 -17.63 25.08
C ASN A 362 -11.54 -18.91 24.93
N TRP A 363 -10.24 -18.76 24.66
CA TRP A 363 -9.35 -19.89 24.41
C TRP A 363 -8.00 -19.69 25.11
N PRO A 364 -7.91 -20.04 26.40
CA PRO A 364 -6.72 -19.79 27.22
C PRO A 364 -5.46 -20.55 26.76
N GLU A 365 -5.62 -21.67 26.05
CA GLU A 365 -4.51 -22.51 25.58
C GLU A 365 -3.95 -22.08 24.22
N GLN A 366 -4.61 -21.16 23.51
CA GLN A 366 -4.07 -20.65 22.25
C GLN A 366 -2.75 -19.92 22.54
N GLU A 367 -1.65 -20.42 21.97
CA GLU A 367 -0.33 -19.82 22.14
C GLU A 367 -0.34 -18.36 21.68
N TYR A 368 0.29 -17.50 22.48
CA TYR A 368 0.47 -16.10 22.11
C TYR A 368 1.59 -15.99 21.08
N LYS A 369 1.26 -15.42 19.92
CA LYS A 369 2.25 -14.91 18.96
C LYS A 369 2.28 -13.39 19.08
N MET A 370 3.46 -12.81 19.19
CA MET A 370 3.63 -11.35 19.22
C MET A 370 3.02 -10.70 17.98
N PHE A 371 1.94 -9.95 18.17
CA PHE A 371 1.06 -9.57 17.08
C PHE A 371 1.74 -8.67 16.02
N ASN A 372 2.62 -7.76 16.44
CA ASN A 372 3.30 -6.83 15.53
C ASN A 372 4.41 -7.47 14.65
N THR A 373 4.86 -8.70 14.97
CA THR A 373 6.04 -9.33 14.37
C THR A 373 5.80 -10.75 13.89
N THR A 374 4.90 -11.50 14.52
CA THR A 374 4.78 -12.97 14.34
C THR A 374 3.37 -13.44 14.04
N TRP A 375 2.33 -12.61 14.19
CA TRP A 375 0.97 -12.98 13.74
C TRP A 375 0.81 -12.75 12.23
N ARG A 376 1.68 -13.42 11.46
CA ARG A 376 1.58 -13.59 10.01
C ARG A 376 1.09 -15.01 9.75
N GLU A 377 -0.16 -15.30 10.08
CA GLU A 377 -0.77 -16.53 9.56
C GLU A 377 -0.71 -16.46 8.03
N PRO A 378 -0.35 -17.53 7.29
CA PRO A 378 -0.32 -17.50 5.84
C PRO A 378 -1.63 -16.96 5.27
N VAL A 379 -1.57 -16.27 4.14
CA VAL A 379 -2.79 -15.89 3.42
C VAL A 379 -3.54 -17.17 3.05
N ARG A 380 -4.73 -17.35 3.63
CA ARG A 380 -5.68 -18.42 3.29
C ARG A 380 -6.65 -17.88 2.25
N ASP A 381 -7.54 -18.72 1.68
CA ASP A 381 -8.52 -18.33 0.63
C ASP A 381 -8.92 -16.85 0.69
N SER A 382 -8.34 -16.04 -0.21
CA SER A 382 -8.40 -14.58 -0.16
C SER A 382 -8.72 -13.97 -1.51
N VAL A 383 -9.42 -12.84 -1.49
CA VAL A 383 -9.56 -11.97 -2.65
C VAL A 383 -8.52 -10.86 -2.61
N VAL A 384 -7.77 -10.72 -3.70
CA VAL A 384 -6.82 -9.63 -3.92
C VAL A 384 -7.40 -8.66 -4.93
N TYR A 385 -7.44 -7.37 -4.60
CA TYR A 385 -8.00 -6.35 -5.49
C TYR A 385 -7.47 -4.94 -5.16
N ILE A 386 -7.61 -4.02 -6.12
CA ILE A 386 -7.42 -2.58 -5.88
C ILE A 386 -8.69 -2.00 -5.31
N GLY A 387 -8.55 -1.19 -4.27
CA GLY A 387 -9.64 -0.55 -3.58
C GLY A 387 -9.23 0.77 -2.96
N SER A 388 -9.88 1.13 -1.85
CA SER A 388 -9.68 2.42 -1.20
C SER A 388 -9.66 2.31 0.32
N THR A 389 -9.46 3.44 1.02
CA THR A 389 -9.76 3.48 2.46
C THR A 389 -11.27 3.37 2.70
N THR A 390 -11.66 2.82 3.85
CA THR A 390 -13.04 2.45 4.20
C THR A 390 -13.73 3.41 5.17
N GLY A 391 -13.13 4.57 5.45
CA GLY A 391 -13.69 5.53 6.42
C GLY A 391 -15.14 5.94 6.12
N THR A 392 -15.96 6.06 7.17
CA THR A 392 -17.42 6.31 7.08
C THR A 392 -17.82 7.65 6.47
N SER A 393 -16.86 8.54 6.21
CA SER A 393 -17.10 9.78 5.46
C SER A 393 -17.30 9.58 3.94
N TYR A 394 -17.04 8.36 3.45
CA TYR A 394 -17.17 7.96 2.05
C TYR A 394 -18.38 7.04 1.84
N ASP A 395 -19.01 7.15 0.67
CA ASP A 395 -20.18 6.36 0.27
C ASP A 395 -20.12 6.02 -1.23
N ASN A 396 -21.21 5.49 -1.80
CA ASN A 396 -21.29 5.13 -3.23
C ASN A 396 -21.33 6.35 -4.20
N TYR A 397 -21.34 7.56 -3.67
CA TYR A 397 -21.36 8.82 -4.41
C TYR A 397 -20.14 9.72 -4.09
N LYS A 398 -19.57 9.56 -2.89
CA LYS A 398 -18.38 10.25 -2.39
C LYS A 398 -17.28 9.23 -2.17
N CYS A 399 -16.41 9.11 -3.16
CA CYS A 399 -15.35 8.11 -3.15
C CYS A 399 -14.12 8.58 -2.37
N SER A 400 -13.43 7.61 -1.79
CA SER A 400 -12.14 7.81 -1.16
C SER A 400 -11.08 8.12 -2.24
N PRO A 401 -10.18 9.06 -1.95
CA PRO A 401 -9.11 9.49 -2.85
C PRO A 401 -7.89 8.57 -2.85
N ALA A 402 -7.84 7.57 -1.97
CA ALA A 402 -6.67 6.73 -1.78
C ALA A 402 -6.80 5.43 -2.59
N GLU A 403 -5.72 5.05 -3.27
CA GLU A 403 -5.55 3.76 -3.95
C GLU A 403 -4.91 2.78 -2.95
N VAL A 404 -5.57 1.65 -2.69
CA VAL A 404 -5.12 0.66 -1.68
C VAL A 404 -5.19 -0.74 -2.29
N THR A 405 -4.11 -1.52 -2.18
CA THR A 405 -4.21 -2.96 -2.45
C THR A 405 -4.81 -3.66 -1.24
N TRP A 406 -5.86 -4.44 -1.45
CA TRP A 406 -6.54 -5.21 -0.43
C TRP A 406 -6.34 -6.71 -0.64
N HIS A 407 -6.01 -7.41 0.44
CA HIS A 407 -6.02 -8.87 0.55
C HIS A 407 -7.03 -9.24 1.62
N VAL A 408 -8.16 -9.80 1.24
CA VAL A 408 -9.27 -10.05 2.19
C VAL A 408 -9.51 -11.54 2.31
N ASP A 409 -9.27 -12.07 3.52
CA ASP A 409 -9.56 -13.45 3.88
C ASP A 409 -11.08 -13.69 3.70
N ARG A 410 -11.45 -14.77 3.03
CA ARG A 410 -12.86 -15.08 2.71
C ARG A 410 -13.53 -15.92 3.79
N GLU A 411 -12.76 -16.72 4.51
CA GLU A 411 -13.25 -17.55 5.61
C GLU A 411 -13.09 -16.85 6.95
N CYS A 412 -14.01 -17.14 7.87
CA CYS A 412 -13.91 -16.67 9.25
C CYS A 412 -12.84 -17.44 10.04
N CYS A 413 -11.92 -16.71 10.64
CA CYS A 413 -10.95 -17.24 11.60
C CYS A 413 -11.53 -17.32 13.03
N ILE A 414 -10.90 -18.11 13.90
CA ILE A 414 -11.17 -18.12 15.34
C ILE A 414 -9.98 -17.47 16.07
N LEU A 415 -10.25 -16.43 16.86
CA LEU A 415 -9.24 -15.70 17.62
C LEU A 415 -9.59 -15.70 19.11
N SER A 416 -8.62 -16.01 19.97
CA SER A 416 -8.81 -15.93 21.41
C SER A 416 -8.95 -14.48 21.89
N ALA A 417 -9.83 -14.25 22.84
CA ALA A 417 -9.97 -12.97 23.52
C ALA A 417 -8.66 -12.54 24.21
N GLN A 418 -7.89 -13.50 24.71
CA GLN A 418 -6.57 -13.31 25.29
C GLN A 418 -5.60 -12.68 24.29
N ASN A 419 -5.53 -13.23 23.07
CA ASN A 419 -4.65 -12.71 22.02
C ASN A 419 -5.11 -11.34 21.53
N MET A 420 -6.42 -11.12 21.40
CA MET A 420 -6.96 -9.82 21.03
C MET A 420 -6.68 -8.76 22.11
N ASP A 421 -6.90 -9.06 23.39
CA ASP A 421 -6.64 -8.10 24.48
C ASP A 421 -5.15 -7.78 24.60
N ARG A 422 -4.30 -8.79 24.40
CA ARG A 422 -2.85 -8.61 24.36
C ARG A 422 -2.40 -7.77 23.16
N MET A 423 -3.00 -7.96 21.98
CA MET A 423 -2.79 -7.07 20.84
C MET A 423 -3.08 -5.62 21.23
N CYS A 424 -4.25 -5.33 21.82
CA CYS A 424 -4.58 -3.98 22.27
C CYS A 424 -3.57 -3.44 23.30
N ALA A 425 -3.10 -4.27 24.22
CA ALA A 425 -2.05 -3.89 25.17
C ALA A 425 -0.76 -3.48 24.46
N ASP A 426 -0.31 -4.29 23.49
CA ASP A 426 0.90 -4.04 22.72
C ASP A 426 0.75 -2.78 21.83
N LEU A 427 -0.44 -2.52 21.25
CA LEU A 427 -0.71 -1.28 20.51
C LEU A 427 -0.57 -0.04 21.40
N LEU A 428 -1.08 -0.10 22.65
CA LEU A 428 -0.96 1.00 23.62
C LEU A 428 0.47 1.16 24.16
N GLU A 429 1.19 0.05 24.34
CA GLU A 429 2.55 0.07 24.90
C GLU A 429 3.59 0.54 23.88
N TYR A 430 3.52 0.03 22.63
CA TYR A 430 4.56 0.19 21.62
C TYR A 430 4.18 1.15 20.48
N GLY A 431 2.89 1.41 20.26
CA GLY A 431 2.43 2.28 19.18
C GLY A 431 2.38 3.76 19.53
N ARG A 432 2.20 4.62 18.52
CA ARG A 432 1.99 6.07 18.67
C ARG A 432 0.54 6.43 18.38
N ASN A 433 -0.14 7.09 19.32
CA ASN A 433 -1.52 7.54 19.17
C ASN A 433 -2.51 6.41 18.82
N MET A 434 -2.35 5.23 19.43
CA MET A 434 -3.16 4.03 19.16
C MET A 434 -4.45 3.96 19.99
N GLU A 435 -4.77 5.00 20.77
CA GLU A 435 -5.92 4.97 21.70
C GLU A 435 -7.26 4.79 20.98
N GLY A 436 -7.34 5.20 19.71
CA GLY A 436 -8.49 5.00 18.84
C GLY A 436 -8.57 3.62 18.21
N ASP A 437 -7.46 2.90 18.11
CA ASP A 437 -7.33 1.62 17.41
C ASP A 437 -7.47 0.39 18.33
N VAL A 438 -7.66 0.61 19.64
CA VAL A 438 -7.97 -0.45 20.63
C VAL A 438 -9.47 -0.63 20.88
N GLN A 439 -10.30 -0.12 19.97
CA GLN A 439 -11.75 -0.27 19.97
C GLN A 439 -12.24 -0.40 18.52
N PRO A 440 -13.40 -1.03 18.27
CA PRO A 440 -13.86 -1.24 16.92
C PRO A 440 -14.26 0.07 16.24
N ALA A 441 -13.76 0.28 15.02
CA ALA A 441 -14.25 1.28 14.10
C ALA A 441 -15.63 0.87 13.52
N PRO A 442 -16.50 1.85 13.19
CA PRO A 442 -17.76 1.56 12.51
C PRO A 442 -17.51 1.08 11.08
N SER A 443 -18.24 0.06 10.64
CA SER A 443 -18.18 -0.40 9.26
C SER A 443 -18.95 0.56 8.35
N ARG A 444 -18.48 0.79 7.12
CA ARG A 444 -19.23 1.56 6.09
C ARG A 444 -20.05 0.68 5.15
N LEU A 445 -20.99 1.30 4.42
CA LEU A 445 -21.85 0.58 3.47
C LEU A 445 -20.99 -0.09 2.39
N LEU A 446 -21.37 -1.32 2.04
CA LEU A 446 -20.72 -2.07 0.96
C LEU A 446 -20.77 -1.26 -0.33
N VAL A 447 -19.65 -1.25 -1.05
CA VAL A 447 -19.59 -0.51 -2.30
C VAL A 447 -20.42 -1.19 -3.38
N ALA A 448 -21.04 -0.38 -4.24
CA ALA A 448 -21.81 -0.89 -5.36
C ALA A 448 -20.89 -1.48 -6.45
N PRO A 449 -21.36 -2.45 -7.25
CA PRO A 449 -20.54 -3.10 -8.28
C PRO A 449 -19.87 -2.13 -9.26
N PHE A 450 -20.52 -1.02 -9.60
CA PHE A 450 -20.01 -0.01 -10.54
C PHE A 450 -18.79 0.79 -10.05
N ILE A 451 -18.42 0.66 -8.77
CA ILE A 451 -17.19 1.20 -8.19
C ILE A 451 -16.33 0.11 -7.53
N SER A 452 -16.62 -1.16 -7.80
CA SER A 452 -15.80 -2.31 -7.37
C SER A 452 -14.89 -2.77 -8.51
N ASP A 453 -13.72 -3.27 -8.15
CA ASP A 453 -12.69 -3.75 -9.08
C ASP A 453 -13.16 -4.95 -9.93
N THR A 454 -12.99 -4.88 -11.25
CA THR A 454 -13.32 -5.96 -12.21
C THR A 454 -12.32 -7.13 -12.17
N ASN A 455 -11.07 -6.88 -11.78
CA ASN A 455 -9.92 -7.77 -11.95
C ASN A 455 -9.46 -8.37 -10.62
N ALA A 456 -10.36 -8.50 -9.65
CA ALA A 456 -10.05 -9.16 -8.40
C ALA A 456 -9.60 -10.60 -8.65
N SER A 457 -8.48 -10.99 -8.05
CA SER A 457 -7.91 -12.32 -8.16
C SER A 457 -8.13 -13.11 -6.87
N PHE A 458 -8.14 -14.44 -7.01
CA PHE A 458 -8.28 -15.36 -5.89
C PHE A 458 -6.94 -16.00 -5.59
N ILE A 459 -6.51 -15.89 -4.34
CA ILE A 459 -5.42 -16.72 -3.82
C ILE A 459 -6.06 -17.93 -3.16
N ALA A 460 -5.92 -19.10 -3.78
CA ALA A 460 -6.29 -20.36 -3.14
C ALA A 460 -5.19 -20.77 -2.14
N ASN A 461 -5.57 -21.48 -1.07
CA ASN A 461 -4.67 -21.93 -0.01
C ASN A 461 -3.32 -22.43 -0.56
N TYR A 462 -2.22 -21.79 -0.13
CA TYR A 462 -0.92 -22.44 -0.08
C TYR A 462 -1.01 -23.52 0.99
N THR A 463 -1.34 -24.75 0.60
CA THR A 463 -0.97 -25.90 1.42
C THR A 463 0.55 -25.96 1.38
N SER A 464 1.22 -25.51 2.45
CA SER A 464 2.62 -25.85 2.68
C SER A 464 2.72 -27.37 2.67
N THR A 465 3.29 -27.93 1.60
CA THR A 465 3.74 -29.32 1.59
C THR A 465 4.92 -29.50 2.52
#